data_AF-A0A2N0V5V7-F1
#
_entry.id   AF-A0A2N0V5V7-F1
#
_cell.length_a   1.000
_cell.length_b   1.000
_cell.length_c   1.000
_cell.angle_alpha   90.00
_cell.angle_beta   90.00
_cell.angle_gamma   90.00
#
_symmetry.space_group_name_H-M   'P 1'
#
loop_
_entity.id
_entity.type
_entity.pdbx_description
1 polymer ?
#
loop_
_entity_poly.entity_id
_entity_poly.type
_entity_poly.pdbx_seq_one_letter_code
_entity_poly.pdbx_strand_id
1 'polypeptide(L)'
;MAKGNSHIASNLARLRADAEWIREHPGIYPMERWLRLPLALSKAGQFDEAINEFHRLLDEVDWRLNIEVPRQRPGGDPPRSVFLEKFGHLSRFQIYEQMSFACKRQNMLEPAARYILLADQHYQAFLDMSVESYYHRSTHERATTDHNPSA
;
A
#
# COMPACT_ATOMS: atom_id res chain seq x y z
N MET A 1 19.30 31.97 14.40
CA MET A 1 18.14 31.18 13.93
C MET A 1 18.44 29.66 13.97
N ALA A 2 18.70 29.07 15.13
CA ALA A 2 19.16 27.66 15.23
C ALA A 2 18.14 26.68 15.88
N LYS A 3 17.07 27.18 16.51
CA LYS A 3 16.10 26.34 17.24
C LYS A 3 15.15 25.52 16.34
N GLY A 4 14.89 25.98 15.11
CA GLY A 4 13.97 25.31 14.17
C GLY A 4 14.48 23.96 13.65
N ASN A 5 15.77 23.88 13.32
CA ASN A 5 16.35 22.66 12.74
C ASN A 5 16.55 21.54 13.78
N SER A 6 16.82 21.88 15.04
CA SER A 6 16.97 20.91 16.12
C SER A 6 15.67 20.15 16.42
N HIS A 7 14.53 20.84 16.39
CA HIS A 7 13.23 20.22 16.60
C HIS A 7 12.81 19.29 15.46
N ILE A 8 13.09 19.68 14.21
CA ILE A 8 12.82 18.83 13.04
C ILE A 8 13.66 17.55 13.11
N ALA A 9 14.96 17.66 13.40
CA ALA A 9 15.84 16.51 13.52
C ALA A 9 15.40 15.54 14.63
N SER A 10 15.04 16.07 15.82
CA SER A 10 14.54 15.25 16.92
C SER A 10 13.22 14.54 16.59
N ASN A 11 12.31 15.22 15.88
CA ASN A 11 11.04 14.62 15.46
C ASN A 11 11.26 13.49 14.44
N LEU A 12 12.16 13.69 13.47
CA LEU A 12 12.49 12.66 12.48
C LEU A 12 13.17 11.45 13.13
N ALA A 13 14.06 11.66 14.11
CA ALA A 13 14.65 10.55 14.86
C ALA A 13 13.59 9.71 15.57
N ARG A 14 12.59 10.34 16.19
CA ARG A 14 11.46 9.61 16.80
C ARG A 14 10.63 8.86 15.76
N LEU A 15 10.35 9.46 14.61
CA LEU A 15 9.59 8.79 13.54
C LEU A 15 10.34 7.59 12.95
N ARG A 16 11.67 7.65 12.86
CA ARG A 16 12.50 6.49 12.47
C ARG A 16 12.38 5.36 13.49
N ALA A 17 12.52 5.67 14.78
CA ALA A 17 12.36 4.68 15.84
C ALA A 17 10.94 4.06 15.85
N ASP A 18 9.91 4.89 15.69
CA ASP A 18 8.52 4.41 15.59
C ASP A 18 8.32 3.50 14.37
N ALA A 19 8.92 3.82 13.22
CA ALA A 19 8.81 3.02 12.01
C ALA A 19 9.48 1.65 12.16
N GLU A 20 10.67 1.59 12.74
CA GLU A 20 11.33 0.31 13.05
C GLU A 20 10.53 -0.49 14.07
N TRP A 21 10.02 0.15 15.13
CA TRP A 21 9.18 -0.56 16.11
C TRP A 21 7.93 -1.17 15.47
N ILE A 22 7.26 -0.45 14.56
CA ILE A 22 6.09 -0.97 13.82
C ILE A 22 6.47 -2.15 12.93
N ARG A 23 7.68 -2.16 12.35
CA ARG A 23 8.16 -3.29 11.54
C ARG A 23 8.45 -4.52 12.40
N GLU A 24 9.03 -4.33 13.58
CA GLU A 24 9.33 -5.41 14.52
C GLU A 24 8.07 -5.95 15.22
N HIS A 25 7.05 -5.09 15.40
CA HIS A 25 5.82 -5.40 16.12
C HIS A 25 4.61 -5.21 15.19
N PRO A 26 4.48 -6.09 14.18
CA PRO A 26 3.41 -5.96 13.22
C PRO A 26 2.06 -6.20 13.91
N GLY A 27 1.13 -5.30 13.65
CA GLY A 27 -0.20 -5.28 14.22
C GLY A 27 -1.13 -4.50 13.30
N ILE A 28 -2.38 -4.33 13.70
CA ILE A 28 -3.36 -3.59 12.92
C ILE A 28 -3.05 -2.10 13.06
N TYR A 29 -2.45 -1.52 12.03
CA TYR A 29 -2.14 -0.10 11.95
C TYR A 29 -2.80 0.51 10.72
N PRO A 30 -3.39 1.72 10.84
CA PRO A 30 -3.91 2.40 9.67
C PRO A 30 -2.77 2.79 8.72
N MET A 31 -3.01 2.78 7.40
CA MET A 31 -2.01 3.12 6.36
C MET A 31 -1.35 4.48 6.64
N GLU A 32 -2.09 5.43 7.19
CA GLU A 32 -1.59 6.75 7.60
C GLU A 32 -0.41 6.64 8.55
N ARG A 33 -0.36 5.60 9.39
CA ARG A 33 0.74 5.35 10.31
C ARG A 33 1.99 4.85 9.59
N TRP A 34 1.84 4.05 8.53
CA TRP A 34 2.97 3.59 7.70
C TRP A 34 3.60 4.75 6.93
N LEU A 35 2.76 5.63 6.37
CA LEU A 35 3.21 6.76 5.56
C LEU A 35 3.84 7.91 6.37
N ARG A 36 3.74 7.90 7.70
CA ARG A 36 4.22 9.00 8.56
C ARG A 36 5.70 9.35 8.34
N LEU A 37 6.58 8.35 8.37
CA LEU A 37 8.02 8.56 8.23
C LEU A 37 8.37 9.10 6.83
N PRO A 38 8.05 8.41 5.70
CA PRO A 38 8.43 8.90 4.39
C PRO A 38 7.83 10.27 4.05
N LEU A 39 6.60 10.55 4.51
CA LEU A 39 6.00 11.89 4.35
C LEU A 39 6.73 12.97 5.14
N ALA A 40 7.15 12.68 6.37
CA ALA A 40 7.90 13.62 7.20
C ALA A 40 9.30 13.90 6.61
N LEU A 41 10.01 12.85 6.18
CA LEU A 41 11.30 12.97 5.49
C LEU A 41 11.19 13.83 4.23
N SER A 42 10.19 13.55 3.39
CA SER A 42 9.91 14.31 2.17
C SER A 42 9.64 15.80 2.47
N LYS A 43 8.89 16.11 3.53
CA LYS A 43 8.60 17.50 3.95
C LYS A 43 9.81 18.21 4.53
N ALA A 44 10.73 17.47 5.15
CA ALA A 44 11.98 17.99 5.69
C ALA A 44 13.08 18.17 4.62
N GLY A 45 12.81 17.82 3.35
CA GLY A 45 13.80 17.88 2.27
C GLY A 45 14.78 16.70 2.26
N GLN A 46 14.58 15.67 3.09
CA GLN A 46 15.36 14.43 3.08
C GLN A 46 14.80 13.48 2.01
N PHE A 47 14.92 13.88 0.75
CA PHE A 47 14.21 13.23 -0.36
C PHE A 47 14.67 11.79 -0.62
N ASP A 48 15.98 11.55 -0.71
CA ASP A 48 16.50 10.21 -1.02
C ASP A 48 16.06 9.20 0.04
N GLU A 49 16.12 9.60 1.32
CA GLU A 49 15.65 8.78 2.43
C GLU A 49 14.13 8.57 2.38
N ALA A 50 13.36 9.61 2.03
CA ALA A 50 11.91 9.47 1.86
C ALA A 50 11.56 8.45 0.77
N ILE A 51 12.24 8.50 -0.38
CA ILE A 51 12.04 7.58 -1.50
C ILE A 51 12.43 6.15 -1.10
N ASN A 52 13.54 5.97 -0.40
CA ASN A 52 13.94 4.65 0.13
C ASN A 52 12.88 4.09 1.08
N GLU A 53 12.34 4.91 1.97
CA GLU A 53 11.28 4.50 2.90
C GLU A 53 9.97 4.15 2.16
N PHE A 54 9.61 4.90 1.11
CA PHE A 54 8.46 4.51 0.27
C PHE A 54 8.67 3.18 -0.45
N HIS A 55 9.86 2.94 -1.01
CA HIS A 55 10.18 1.66 -1.65
C HIS A 55 10.13 0.50 -0.66
N ARG A 56 10.69 0.69 0.55
CA ARG A 56 10.61 -0.30 1.62
C ARG A 56 9.15 -0.60 2.00
N LEU A 57 8.28 0.42 2.04
CA LEU A 57 6.85 0.19 2.25
C LEU A 57 6.19 -0.61 1.12
N LEU A 58 6.55 -0.38 -0.15
CA LEU A 58 6.03 -1.15 -1.29
C LEU A 58 6.37 -2.64 -1.16
N ASP A 59 7.60 -2.95 -0.75
CA ASP A 59 8.06 -4.34 -0.54
C ASP A 59 7.34 -5.02 0.65
N GLU A 60 6.89 -4.22 1.63
CA GLU A 60 6.23 -4.71 2.83
C GLU A 60 4.70 -4.83 2.71
N VAL A 61 4.06 -4.29 1.66
CA VAL A 61 2.58 -4.21 1.53
C VAL A 61 1.91 -5.57 1.77
N ASP A 62 2.33 -6.61 1.04
CA ASP A 62 1.63 -7.90 1.08
C ASP A 62 1.83 -8.60 2.43
N TRP A 63 3.03 -8.47 3.01
CA TRP A 63 3.33 -9.02 4.33
C TRP A 63 2.49 -8.33 5.42
N ARG A 64 2.38 -6.99 5.37
CA ARG A 64 1.59 -6.21 6.33
C ARG A 64 0.11 -6.55 6.24
N LEU A 65 -0.47 -6.55 5.03
CA LEU A 65 -1.87 -6.92 4.83
C LEU A 65 -2.19 -8.34 5.31
N ASN A 66 -1.23 -9.26 5.18
CA ASN A 66 -1.37 -10.61 5.72
C ASN A 66 -1.46 -10.66 7.24
N ILE A 67 -0.98 -9.65 7.95
CA ILE A 67 -1.07 -9.55 9.41
C ILE A 67 -2.34 -8.80 9.81
N GLU A 68 -2.69 -7.76 9.08
CA GLU A 68 -3.80 -6.86 9.42
C GLU A 68 -5.18 -7.40 9.05
N VAL A 69 -5.30 -8.09 7.91
CA VAL A 69 -6.58 -8.64 7.46
C VAL A 69 -6.89 -9.89 8.30
N PRO A 70 -7.91 -9.84 9.18
CA PRO A 70 -8.26 -10.94 10.05
C PRO A 70 -8.52 -12.21 9.24
N ARG A 71 -8.21 -13.38 9.81
CA ARG A 71 -8.66 -14.65 9.23
C ARG A 71 -10.20 -14.65 9.24
N GLN A 72 -10.80 -14.62 8.05
CA GLN A 72 -12.25 -14.63 7.93
C GLN A 72 -12.84 -15.93 8.48
N ARG A 73 -14.05 -15.83 9.03
CA ARG A 73 -14.82 -16.99 9.46
C ARG A 73 -15.34 -17.74 8.23
N PRO A 74 -15.46 -19.07 8.27
CA PRO A 74 -16.07 -19.82 7.18
C PRO A 74 -17.55 -19.45 7.07
N GLY A 75 -17.96 -18.97 5.89
CA GLY A 75 -19.36 -18.71 5.55
C GLY A 75 -19.55 -17.44 4.72
N GLY A 76 -19.71 -17.61 3.40
CA GLY A 76 -20.34 -16.62 2.53
C GLY A 76 -19.55 -15.37 2.15
N ASP A 77 -18.43 -15.03 2.78
CA ASP A 77 -17.61 -13.87 2.40
C ASP A 77 -16.67 -14.17 1.20
N PRO A 78 -16.30 -13.18 0.38
CA PRO A 78 -15.28 -13.39 -0.65
C PRO A 78 -13.95 -13.82 0.01
N PRO A 79 -13.15 -14.69 -0.64
CA PRO A 79 -11.94 -15.24 -0.05
C PRO A 79 -11.01 -14.17 0.47
N ARG A 80 -10.33 -14.49 1.56
CA ARG A 80 -9.26 -13.66 2.12
C ARG A 80 -8.25 -13.22 1.06
N SER A 81 -7.92 -14.05 0.07
CA SER A 81 -7.02 -13.69 -1.02
C SER A 81 -7.52 -12.50 -1.84
N VAL A 82 -8.82 -12.43 -2.13
CA VAL A 82 -9.45 -11.31 -2.87
C VAL A 82 -9.38 -10.03 -2.06
N PHE A 83 -9.62 -10.12 -0.74
CA PHE A 83 -9.46 -8.97 0.14
C PHE A 83 -8.02 -8.48 0.20
N LEU A 84 -7.06 -9.39 0.36
CA LEU A 84 -5.63 -9.05 0.39
C LEU A 84 -5.19 -8.38 -0.91
N GLU A 85 -5.62 -8.92 -2.06
CA GLU A 85 -5.30 -8.37 -3.37
C GLU A 85 -5.94 -6.99 -3.55
N LYS A 86 -7.23 -6.85 -3.26
CA LYS A 86 -7.96 -5.57 -3.36
C LYS A 86 -7.33 -4.49 -2.48
N PHE A 87 -7.09 -4.77 -1.21
CA PHE A 87 -6.45 -3.80 -0.31
C PHE A 87 -4.95 -3.62 -0.61
N GLY A 88 -4.32 -4.60 -1.25
CA GLY A 88 -2.97 -4.50 -1.81
C GLY A 88 -2.88 -3.47 -2.92
N HIS A 89 -3.87 -3.41 -3.80
CA HIS A 89 -3.99 -2.37 -4.83
C HIS A 89 -4.22 -1.00 -4.21
N LEU A 90 -5.16 -0.86 -3.28
CA LEU A 90 -5.42 0.41 -2.60
C LEU A 90 -4.17 0.95 -1.88
N SER A 91 -3.44 0.07 -1.20
CA SER A 91 -2.22 0.42 -0.48
C SER A 91 -1.12 0.94 -1.41
N ARG A 92 -0.90 0.24 -2.54
CA ARG A 92 0.09 0.65 -3.54
C ARG A 92 -0.29 1.95 -4.24
N PHE A 93 -1.57 2.15 -4.55
CA PHE A 93 -2.08 3.43 -5.06
C PHE A 93 -1.69 4.58 -4.12
N GLN A 94 -2.00 4.46 -2.83
CA GLN A 94 -1.71 5.50 -1.85
C GLN A 94 -0.20 5.77 -1.74
N ILE A 95 0.63 4.73 -1.75
CA ILE A 95 2.10 4.90 -1.69
C ILE A 95 2.62 5.62 -2.95
N TYR A 96 2.24 5.16 -4.14
CA TYR A 96 2.70 5.77 -5.39
C TYR A 96 2.22 7.21 -5.57
N GLU A 97 0.99 7.52 -5.13
CA GLU A 97 0.47 8.88 -5.13
C GLU A 97 1.39 9.80 -4.30
N GLN A 98 1.77 9.37 -3.09
CA GLN A 98 2.67 10.15 -2.22
C GLN A 98 4.10 10.24 -2.77
N MET A 99 4.61 9.19 -3.41
CA MET A 99 5.90 9.25 -4.12
C MET A 99 5.87 10.29 -5.24
N SER A 100 4.78 10.36 -6.00
CA SER A 100 4.63 11.36 -7.06
C SER A 100 4.68 12.80 -6.51
N PHE A 101 4.05 13.05 -5.36
CA PHE A 101 4.09 14.35 -4.70
C PHE A 101 5.47 14.69 -4.17
N ALA A 102 6.19 13.71 -3.62
CA ALA A 102 7.58 13.88 -3.19
C ALA A 102 8.48 14.26 -4.37
N CYS A 103 8.36 13.58 -5.51
CA CYS A 103 9.12 13.87 -6.73
C CYS A 103 8.80 15.25 -7.30
N LYS A 104 7.52 15.64 -7.35
CA LYS A 104 7.10 16.98 -7.79
C LYS A 104 7.72 18.09 -6.94
N ARG A 105 7.79 17.90 -5.62
CA ARG A 105 8.43 18.86 -4.71
C ARG A 105 9.91 19.09 -5.02
N GLN A 106 10.60 18.05 -5.52
CA GLN A 106 12.01 18.13 -5.90
C GLN A 106 12.24 18.39 -7.40
N ASN A 107 11.18 18.79 -8.13
CA ASN A 107 11.23 19.04 -9.57
C ASN A 107 11.68 17.82 -10.40
N MET A 108 11.49 16.60 -9.88
CA MET A 108 11.77 15.35 -10.60
C MET A 108 10.52 14.90 -11.37
N LEU A 109 10.25 15.57 -12.48
CA LEU A 109 8.98 15.42 -13.23
C LEU A 109 8.84 14.04 -13.88
N GLU A 110 9.93 13.49 -14.41
CA GLU A 110 9.93 12.17 -15.06
C GLU A 110 9.56 11.03 -14.09
N PRO A 111 10.23 10.88 -12.92
CA PRO A 111 9.78 9.93 -11.90
C PRO A 111 8.36 10.19 -11.41
N ALA A 112 7.97 11.46 -11.23
CA ALA A 112 6.62 11.80 -10.79
C ALA A 112 5.54 11.28 -11.76
N ALA A 113 5.76 11.45 -13.07
CA ALA A 113 4.84 10.96 -14.11
C ALA A 113 4.74 9.42 -14.08
N ARG A 114 5.87 8.72 -13.87
CA ARG A 114 5.86 7.26 -13.73
C ARG A 114 5.08 6.80 -12.51
N TYR A 115 5.25 7.46 -11.36
CA TYR A 115 4.51 7.09 -10.15
C TYR A 115 3.01 7.40 -10.27
N ILE A 116 2.61 8.46 -10.98
CA ILE A 116 1.19 8.73 -11.28
C ILE A 116 0.59 7.57 -12.09
N LEU A 117 1.28 7.13 -13.16
CA LEU A 117 0.81 6.02 -13.96
C LEU A 117 0.64 4.73 -13.13
N LEU A 118 1.60 4.44 -12.26
CA LEU A 118 1.52 3.28 -11.36
C LEU A 118 0.37 3.42 -10.35
N ALA A 119 0.18 4.62 -9.79
CA ALA A 119 -0.94 4.89 -8.89
C ALA A 119 -2.28 4.64 -9.61
N ASP A 120 -2.46 5.18 -10.81
CA ASP A 120 -3.68 5.02 -11.61
C ASP A 120 -3.96 3.55 -11.94
N GLN A 121 -2.94 2.79 -12.33
CA GLN A 121 -3.05 1.35 -12.57
C GLN A 121 -3.57 0.59 -11.35
N HIS A 122 -3.00 0.87 -10.17
CA HIS A 122 -3.45 0.23 -8.94
C HIS A 122 -4.84 0.69 -8.50
N TYR A 123 -5.18 1.97 -8.69
CA TYR A 123 -6.51 2.46 -8.36
C TYR A 123 -7.57 1.84 -9.27
N GLN A 124 -7.30 1.74 -10.57
CA GLN A 124 -8.21 1.09 -11.51
C GLN A 124 -8.41 -0.39 -11.15
N ALA A 125 -7.35 -1.13 -10.87
CA ALA A 125 -7.45 -2.52 -10.42
C ALA A 125 -8.27 -2.66 -9.12
N PHE A 126 -8.11 -1.73 -8.17
CA PHE A 126 -8.94 -1.70 -6.95
C PHE A 126 -10.43 -1.53 -7.25
N LEU A 127 -10.79 -0.67 -8.21
CA LEU A 127 -12.17 -0.43 -8.63
C LEU A 127 -12.75 -1.63 -9.38
N ASP A 128 -11.97 -2.21 -10.29
CA ASP A 128 -12.39 -3.36 -11.12
C ASP A 128 -12.63 -4.62 -10.28
N MET A 129 -11.94 -4.75 -9.14
CA MET A 129 -12.19 -5.79 -8.15
C MET A 129 -13.47 -5.52 -7.37
N SER A 130 -14.64 -5.62 -8.02
CA SER A 130 -15.92 -5.65 -7.34
C SER A 130 -16.10 -6.98 -6.59
N VAL A 131 -16.68 -6.92 -5.38
CA VAL A 131 -17.03 -8.12 -4.61
C VAL A 131 -18.02 -9.00 -5.40
N GLU A 132 -18.86 -8.40 -6.26
CA GLU A 132 -19.80 -9.10 -7.15
C GLU A 132 -19.14 -9.89 -8.29
N SER A 133 -18.04 -9.38 -8.87
CA SER A 133 -17.33 -10.08 -9.96
C SER A 133 -16.76 -11.41 -9.50
N TYR A 134 -16.40 -11.52 -8.21
CA TYR A 134 -15.95 -12.76 -7.60
C TYR A 134 -17.06 -13.83 -7.55
N TYR A 135 -18.29 -13.45 -7.19
CA TYR A 135 -19.42 -14.38 -7.19
C TYR A 135 -19.75 -14.86 -8.62
N HIS A 136 -19.66 -13.97 -9.61
CA HIS A 136 -19.85 -14.34 -11.02
C HIS A 136 -18.75 -15.26 -11.58
N ARG A 137 -17.47 -15.07 -11.21
CA ARG A 137 -16.38 -15.95 -11.66
C ARG A 137 -16.47 -17.34 -11.01
N SER A 138 -16.79 -17.44 -9.72
CA SER A 138 -16.92 -18.73 -9.02
C SER A 138 -18.13 -19.56 -9.51
N THR A 139 -19.21 -18.90 -9.92
CA THR A 139 -20.40 -19.58 -10.48
C THR A 139 -20.15 -20.04 -11.91
N HIS A 140 -19.40 -19.29 -12.71
CA HIS A 140 -19.00 -19.71 -14.05
C HIS A 140 -17.99 -20.85 -14.06
N GLU A 141 -16.98 -20.83 -13.18
CA GLU A 141 -15.96 -21.90 -13.08
C GLU A 141 -16.54 -23.23 -12.59
N ARG A 142 -17.57 -23.20 -11.72
CA ARG A 142 -18.34 -24.41 -11.34
C ARG A 142 -19.22 -24.92 -12.48
N ALA A 143 -19.85 -24.02 -13.25
CA ALA A 143 -20.70 -24.41 -14.37
C ALA A 143 -19.89 -25.05 -15.53
N THR A 144 -18.63 -24.67 -15.72
CA THR A 144 -17.77 -25.23 -16.78
C THR A 144 -17.07 -26.53 -16.38
N THR A 145 -16.99 -26.86 -15.09
CA THR A 145 -16.45 -28.15 -14.62
C THR A 145 -17.48 -29.28 -14.60
N ASP A 146 -18.77 -28.96 -14.48
CA ASP A 146 -19.87 -29.93 -14.54
C ASP A 146 -20.37 -30.24 -15.98
N HIS A 147 -19.76 -29.66 -17.01
CA HIS A 147 -20.07 -29.94 -18.42
C HIS A 147 -18.83 -30.42 -19.18
N ASN A 148 -18.31 -31.57 -18.75
CA ASN A 148 -17.54 -32.44 -19.64
C ASN A 148 -18.27 -33.78 -19.79
N PRO A 149 -19.26 -33.90 -20.69
CA PRO A 149 -19.75 -35.21 -21.11
C PRO A 149 -18.74 -35.77 -22.10
N SER A 150 -17.69 -36.41 -21.61
CA SER A 150 -16.79 -37.19 -22.45
C SER A 150 -17.09 -38.68 -22.26
N ALA A 151 -17.73 -39.21 -23.32
CA ALA A 151 -17.66 -40.57 -23.88
C ALA A 151 -18.03 -41.78 -22.99
#